data_AF-A0A538F7G5-F1
#
_entry.id   AF-A0A538F7G5-F1
#
_cell.length_a   1.000
_cell.length_b   1.000
_cell.length_c   1.000
_cell.angle_alpha   90.00
_cell.angle_beta   90.00
_cell.angle_gamma   90.00
#
_symmetry.space_group_name_H-M   'P 1'
#
loop_
_entity.id
_entity.type
_entity.pdbx_description
1 polymer ?
#
loop_
_entity_poly.entity_id
_entity_poly.type
_entity_poly.pdbx_seq_one_letter_code
_entity_poly.pdbx_strand_id
1 'polypeptide(L)'
;MDKPQTRYAKSADVNVAYQVVGDGPLDLVMAWGWLQHLDLQWAEPTIATFLNRLASFSRLIIFDKRGVGLSDPVQGTPTFEERMDDIRAVMDAVGSERAALLGFSEGAALTALYAASHPERTTALILYDGVVVGGLAEGAPTEELWGDRMGRSRADLDRWGEGDTMDWIAPSLVERGLPKSAWGAFERASMSPGMARALWDAVERLDVRHVLPTIAVPTLVMSHSQSAIPPAQGRLMADLIPGARYIELPGRDHLPGAGDPEAVAGEIEEFLTGARARAEPDRVLATVLFTDIVDSTRRASELGDRAWLQLRDRHDALVRAQLERFRGREVKHTGDGFVASFDGPARAIRCACSVGDEARELGIEVRAGLHTGECELIGDDLGGLAVHIAARVGAKAGAGEVLVSGTVKDLVMGSGIDLVERGDHELKGVPGRWQLYSVGGRDGR
;
A
#
# COMPACT_ATOMS: atom_id res chain seq x y z
N MET A 1 -0.29 3.88 8.38
CA MET A 1 -1.11 3.78 9.60
C MET A 1 -0.40 2.89 10.60
N ASP A 2 -0.56 3.16 11.90
CA ASP A 2 -0.13 2.23 12.95
C ASP A 2 -0.85 0.88 12.79
N LYS A 3 -0.21 -0.21 13.23
CA LYS A 3 -0.79 -1.56 13.17
C LYS A 3 -2.14 -1.57 13.91
N PRO A 4 -3.24 -2.06 13.29
CA PRO A 4 -4.55 -2.08 13.93
C PRO A 4 -4.56 -2.93 15.20
N GLN A 5 -5.37 -2.52 16.17
CA GLN A 5 -5.53 -3.27 17.42
C GLN A 5 -6.44 -4.48 17.21
N THR A 6 -5.93 -5.68 17.50
CA THR A 6 -6.74 -6.91 17.53
C THR A 6 -7.63 -6.94 18.77
N ARG A 7 -8.91 -7.24 18.56
CA ARG A 7 -9.97 -7.40 19.56
C ARG A 7 -10.65 -8.75 19.38
N TYR A 8 -11.53 -9.11 20.31
CA TYR A 8 -12.23 -10.39 20.30
C TYR A 8 -13.73 -10.21 20.47
N ALA A 9 -14.50 -10.86 19.62
CA ALA A 9 -15.96 -10.98 19.72
C ALA A 9 -16.31 -12.38 20.24
N LYS A 10 -17.32 -12.48 21.10
CA LYS A 10 -17.77 -13.78 21.61
C LYS A 10 -18.79 -14.38 20.65
N SER A 11 -18.48 -15.53 20.07
CA SER A 11 -19.37 -16.30 19.21
C SER A 11 -19.61 -17.67 19.85
N ALA A 12 -20.78 -17.84 20.46
CA ALA A 12 -21.07 -18.98 21.33
C ALA A 12 -19.98 -19.19 22.41
N ASP A 13 -19.24 -20.29 22.35
CA ASP A 13 -18.17 -20.67 23.28
C ASP A 13 -16.77 -20.23 22.83
N VAL A 14 -16.59 -19.72 21.61
CA VAL A 14 -15.30 -19.29 21.07
C VAL A 14 -15.14 -17.76 21.02
N ASN A 15 -13.90 -17.30 21.12
CA ASN A 15 -13.50 -15.92 20.87
C ASN A 15 -13.00 -15.79 19.43
N VAL A 16 -13.64 -14.90 18.67
CA VAL A 16 -13.29 -14.58 17.28
C VAL A 16 -12.46 -13.31 17.27
N ALA A 17 -11.20 -13.41 16.87
CA ALA A 17 -10.31 -12.27 16.72
C ALA A 17 -10.74 -11.42 15.51
N TYR A 18 -10.75 -10.10 15.69
CA TYR A 18 -11.09 -9.15 14.64
C TYR A 18 -10.31 -7.84 14.78
N GLN A 19 -10.21 -7.10 13.69
CA GLN A 19 -9.69 -5.73 13.62
C GLN A 19 -10.67 -4.85 12.84
N VAL A 20 -10.68 -3.56 13.18
CA VAL A 20 -11.41 -2.52 12.44
C VAL A 20 -10.40 -1.50 11.95
N VAL A 21 -10.46 -1.16 10.66
CA VAL A 21 -9.53 -0.25 10.00
C VAL A 21 -10.32 0.79 9.21
N GLY A 22 -9.92 2.05 9.35
CA GLY A 22 -10.65 3.16 8.76
C GLY A 22 -11.94 3.51 9.50
N ASP A 23 -12.51 4.65 9.13
CA ASP A 23 -13.72 5.25 9.68
C ASP A 23 -14.69 5.69 8.56
N GLY A 24 -14.55 5.07 7.38
CA GLY A 24 -15.38 5.36 6.22
C GLY A 24 -16.88 5.11 6.46
N PRO A 25 -17.75 5.71 5.63
CA PRO A 25 -19.19 5.77 5.89
C PRO A 25 -19.94 4.45 5.67
N LEU A 26 -19.28 3.44 5.08
CA LEU A 26 -19.85 2.12 4.81
C LEU A 26 -19.08 1.03 5.54
N ASP A 27 -19.79 0.05 6.08
CA ASP A 27 -19.19 -1.14 6.69
C ASP A 27 -18.87 -2.18 5.62
N LEU A 28 -17.62 -2.64 5.59
CA LEU A 28 -17.16 -3.71 4.71
C LEU A 28 -16.60 -4.83 5.57
N VAL A 29 -17.30 -5.97 5.64
CA VAL A 29 -16.78 -7.17 6.29
C VAL A 29 -16.04 -8.01 5.25
N MET A 30 -14.75 -8.24 5.47
CA MET A 30 -13.94 -9.08 4.60
C MET A 30 -13.69 -10.44 5.26
N ALA A 31 -14.13 -11.49 4.58
CA ALA A 31 -13.81 -12.87 4.91
C ALA A 31 -12.66 -13.34 4.01
N TRP A 32 -11.48 -13.52 4.60
CA TRP A 32 -10.33 -14.12 3.93
C TRP A 32 -10.60 -15.56 3.48
N GLY A 33 -9.70 -16.06 2.62
CA GLY A 33 -9.63 -17.48 2.25
C GLY A 33 -9.32 -18.39 3.43
N TRP A 34 -9.06 -19.67 3.17
CA TRP A 34 -8.83 -20.65 4.24
C TRP A 34 -7.58 -20.35 5.10
N LEU A 35 -6.58 -19.65 4.56
CA LEU A 35 -5.35 -19.22 5.24
C LEU A 35 -5.39 -17.73 5.61
N GLN A 36 -5.20 -17.39 6.89
CA GLN A 36 -5.29 -16.01 7.41
C GLN A 36 -4.63 -15.84 8.78
N HIS A 37 -4.16 -14.62 9.06
CA HIS A 37 -3.66 -14.21 10.38
C HIS A 37 -3.64 -12.68 10.51
N LEU A 38 -4.56 -12.12 11.31
CA LEU A 38 -4.78 -10.67 11.44
C LEU A 38 -3.52 -9.86 11.75
N ASP A 39 -2.65 -10.38 12.62
CA ASP A 39 -1.48 -9.62 13.06
C ASP A 39 -0.30 -9.66 12.08
N LEU A 40 -0.20 -10.71 11.27
CA LEU A 40 0.94 -10.96 10.39
C LEU A 40 0.68 -10.51 8.96
N GLN A 41 -0.58 -10.42 8.53
CA GLN A 41 -0.93 -9.92 7.20
C GLN A 41 -0.43 -8.48 6.95
N TRP A 42 -0.28 -7.67 8.01
CA TRP A 42 0.26 -6.31 7.93
C TRP A 42 1.77 -6.25 7.74
N ALA A 43 2.50 -7.35 7.96
CA ALA A 43 3.94 -7.41 7.74
C ALA A 43 4.29 -7.51 6.25
N GLU A 44 3.35 -7.97 5.41
CA GLU A 44 3.53 -8.05 3.97
C GLU A 44 3.01 -6.75 3.31
N PRO A 45 3.89 -5.90 2.71
CA PRO A 45 3.51 -4.57 2.23
C PRO A 45 2.38 -4.58 1.20
N THR A 46 2.32 -5.62 0.37
CA THR A 46 1.30 -5.76 -0.67
C THR A 46 -0.10 -5.98 -0.09
N ILE A 47 -0.23 -6.83 0.93
CA ILE A 47 -1.48 -7.05 1.65
C ILE A 47 -1.86 -5.78 2.44
N ALA A 48 -0.90 -5.18 3.15
CA ALA A 48 -1.16 -3.96 3.91
C ALA A 48 -1.66 -2.81 3.03
N THR A 49 -1.10 -2.65 1.82
CA THR A 49 -1.53 -1.64 0.85
C THR A 49 -2.98 -1.87 0.41
N PHE A 50 -3.32 -3.10 0.07
CA PHE A 50 -4.69 -3.46 -0.32
C PHE A 50 -5.71 -3.22 0.80
N LEU A 51 -5.40 -3.62 2.03
CA LEU A 51 -6.28 -3.41 3.18
C LEU A 51 -6.46 -1.92 3.51
N ASN A 52 -5.37 -1.13 3.47
CA ASN A 52 -5.44 0.32 3.65
C ASN A 52 -6.26 0.98 2.53
N ARG A 53 -6.18 0.47 1.30
CA ARG A 53 -6.97 0.98 0.17
C ARG A 53 -8.46 0.70 0.34
N LEU A 54 -8.85 -0.49 0.81
CA LEU A 54 -10.25 -0.76 1.16
C LEU A 54 -10.73 0.12 2.31
N ALA A 55 -9.89 0.31 3.33
CA ALA A 55 -10.19 1.16 4.48
C ALA A 55 -10.25 2.67 4.15
N SER A 56 -9.76 3.11 2.98
CA SER A 56 -9.80 4.53 2.60
C SER A 56 -11.21 5.01 2.27
N PHE A 57 -12.13 4.11 1.94
CA PHE A 57 -13.52 4.43 1.60
C PHE A 57 -14.54 3.64 2.45
N SER A 58 -14.08 2.78 3.37
CA SER A 58 -14.93 1.95 4.22
C SER A 58 -14.40 1.86 5.64
N ARG A 59 -15.29 1.55 6.58
CA ARG A 59 -14.91 0.96 7.86
C ARG A 59 -14.70 -0.54 7.62
N LEU A 60 -13.45 -0.90 7.34
CA LEU A 60 -13.07 -2.28 7.02
C LEU A 60 -13.05 -3.13 8.30
N ILE A 61 -13.84 -4.19 8.31
CA ILE A 61 -13.97 -5.15 9.40
C ILE A 61 -13.39 -6.48 8.90
N ILE A 62 -12.30 -6.90 9.52
CA ILE A 62 -11.56 -8.12 9.18
C ILE A 62 -11.50 -9.01 10.41
N PHE A 63 -11.57 -10.32 10.21
CA PHE A 63 -11.57 -11.28 11.31
C PHE A 63 -10.82 -12.54 10.92
N ASP A 64 -10.23 -13.20 11.92
CA ASP A 64 -9.72 -14.56 11.77
C ASP A 64 -10.88 -15.54 12.04
N LYS A 65 -11.17 -16.44 11.11
CA LYS A 65 -12.22 -17.47 11.31
C LYS A 65 -11.86 -18.39 12.47
N ARG A 66 -12.85 -18.90 13.20
CA ARG A 66 -12.61 -19.88 14.29
C ARG A 66 -11.71 -21.03 13.84
N GLY A 67 -10.77 -21.43 14.69
CA GLY A 67 -9.76 -22.44 14.36
C GLY A 67 -8.57 -21.95 13.52
N VAL A 68 -8.54 -20.68 13.12
CA VAL A 68 -7.47 -20.09 12.30
C VAL A 68 -7.00 -18.77 12.92
N GLY A 69 -5.73 -18.42 12.68
CA GLY A 69 -5.11 -17.18 13.08
C GLY A 69 -5.14 -16.98 14.59
N LEU A 70 -5.65 -15.82 15.02
CA LEU A 70 -5.73 -15.44 16.42
C LEU A 70 -7.03 -15.87 17.11
N SER A 71 -8.00 -16.44 16.39
CA SER A 71 -9.24 -16.94 16.98
C SER A 71 -9.03 -18.23 17.77
N ASP A 72 -9.95 -18.53 18.68
CA ASP A 72 -9.84 -19.74 19.51
C ASP A 72 -9.71 -21.01 18.63
N PRO A 73 -8.86 -21.96 19.04
CA PRO A 73 -8.72 -23.24 18.33
C PRO A 73 -9.98 -24.08 18.50
N VAL A 74 -10.30 -24.86 17.47
CA VAL A 74 -11.48 -25.74 17.42
C VAL A 74 -11.08 -27.17 17.04
N GLN A 75 -11.96 -28.12 17.38
CA GLN A 75 -11.77 -29.52 16.99
C GLN A 75 -12.44 -29.77 15.63
N GLY A 76 -11.69 -30.31 14.68
CA GLY A 76 -12.21 -30.63 13.34
C GLY A 76 -12.55 -29.39 12.51
N THR A 77 -13.30 -29.59 11.43
CA THR A 77 -13.71 -28.54 10.49
C THR A 77 -14.97 -27.85 11.01
N PRO A 78 -14.93 -26.52 11.24
CA PRO A 78 -16.13 -25.78 11.63
C PRO A 78 -17.19 -25.78 10.54
N THR A 79 -18.45 -25.84 10.94
CA THR A 79 -19.61 -25.76 10.04
C THR A 79 -19.77 -24.36 9.44
N PHE A 80 -20.53 -24.24 8.36
CA PHE A 80 -20.83 -22.92 7.80
C PHE A 80 -21.70 -22.08 8.73
N GLU A 81 -22.63 -22.71 9.44
CA GLU A 81 -23.49 -22.07 10.43
C GLU A 81 -22.68 -21.41 11.54
N GLU A 82 -21.74 -22.14 12.13
CA GLU A 82 -20.82 -21.61 13.14
C GLU A 82 -19.98 -20.43 12.63
N ARG A 83 -19.53 -20.52 11.38
CA ARG A 83 -18.71 -19.47 10.75
C ARG A 83 -19.54 -18.25 10.32
N MET A 84 -20.82 -18.43 10.00
CA MET A 84 -21.77 -17.33 9.78
C MET A 84 -22.10 -16.64 11.11
N ASP A 85 -22.22 -17.39 12.20
CA ASP A 85 -22.34 -16.83 13.54
C ASP A 85 -21.13 -16.00 13.95
N ASP A 86 -19.92 -16.36 13.49
CA ASP A 86 -18.72 -15.53 13.70
C ASP A 86 -18.83 -14.16 13.02
N ILE A 87 -19.29 -14.12 11.77
CA ILE A 87 -19.53 -12.85 11.05
C ILE A 87 -20.52 -12.00 11.86
N ARG A 88 -21.64 -12.59 12.27
CA ARG A 88 -22.68 -11.91 13.06
C ARG A 88 -22.13 -11.39 14.39
N ALA A 89 -21.36 -12.21 15.12
CA ALA A 89 -20.78 -11.83 16.40
C ALA A 89 -19.79 -10.66 16.25
N VAL A 90 -18.96 -10.66 15.20
CA VAL A 90 -18.03 -9.56 14.92
C VAL A 90 -18.79 -8.30 14.52
N MET A 91 -19.80 -8.40 13.64
CA MET A 91 -20.66 -7.28 13.26
C MET A 91 -21.35 -6.66 14.48
N ASP A 92 -21.94 -7.49 15.35
CA ASP A 92 -22.61 -7.03 16.56
C ASP A 92 -21.62 -6.35 17.54
N ALA A 93 -20.40 -6.89 17.68
CA ALA A 93 -19.35 -6.33 18.55
C ALA A 93 -18.85 -4.95 18.09
N VAL A 94 -18.94 -4.62 16.81
CA VAL A 94 -18.54 -3.31 16.26
C VAL A 94 -19.73 -2.37 16.01
N GLY A 95 -20.94 -2.81 16.36
CA GLY A 95 -22.18 -2.07 16.14
C GLY A 95 -22.56 -1.93 14.67
N SER A 96 -22.19 -2.90 13.83
CA SER A 96 -22.58 -2.95 12.42
C SER A 96 -23.94 -3.65 12.25
N GLU A 97 -24.98 -2.87 12.00
CA GLU A 97 -26.32 -3.41 11.73
C GLU A 97 -26.39 -4.05 10.34
N ARG A 98 -25.74 -3.48 9.32
CA ARG A 98 -25.66 -4.04 7.98
C ARG A 98 -24.31 -3.71 7.35
N ALA A 99 -23.75 -4.64 6.58
CA ALA A 99 -22.46 -4.44 5.91
C ALA A 99 -22.48 -4.99 4.48
N ALA A 100 -21.57 -4.47 3.65
CA ALA A 100 -21.17 -5.16 2.44
C ALA A 100 -20.22 -6.30 2.82
N LEU A 101 -20.27 -7.42 2.10
CA LEU A 101 -19.42 -8.58 2.36
C LEU A 101 -18.45 -8.78 1.21
N LEU A 102 -17.16 -8.92 1.53
CA LEU A 102 -16.12 -9.30 0.58
C LEU A 102 -15.62 -10.71 0.92
N GLY A 103 -15.97 -11.68 0.09
CA GLY A 103 -15.49 -13.05 0.18
C GLY A 103 -14.32 -13.28 -0.77
N PHE A 104 -13.16 -13.58 -0.20
CA PHE A 104 -11.97 -13.96 -0.97
C PHE A 104 -11.76 -15.47 -0.93
N SER A 105 -11.49 -16.11 -2.09
CA SER A 105 -11.19 -17.54 -2.16
C SER A 105 -12.33 -18.38 -1.56
N GLU A 106 -12.04 -19.31 -0.66
CA GLU A 106 -13.04 -20.06 0.12
C GLU A 106 -14.01 -19.15 0.92
N GLY A 107 -13.59 -17.94 1.30
CA GLY A 107 -14.45 -16.95 1.93
C GLY A 107 -15.64 -16.52 1.06
N ALA A 108 -15.57 -16.74 -0.26
CA ALA A 108 -16.68 -16.53 -1.19
C ALA A 108 -17.89 -17.40 -0.84
N ALA A 109 -17.69 -18.69 -0.54
CA ALA A 109 -18.80 -19.57 -0.16
C ALA A 109 -19.41 -19.17 1.18
N LEU A 110 -18.59 -18.82 2.17
CA LEU A 110 -19.07 -18.37 3.48
C LEU A 110 -19.92 -17.09 3.35
N THR A 111 -19.43 -16.09 2.63
CA THR A 111 -20.15 -14.82 2.45
C THR A 111 -21.37 -14.95 1.55
N ALA A 112 -21.34 -15.83 0.54
CA ALA A 112 -22.52 -16.16 -0.26
C ALA A 112 -23.64 -16.80 0.57
N LEU A 113 -23.30 -17.77 1.43
CA LEU A 113 -24.25 -18.40 2.36
C LEU A 113 -24.82 -17.37 3.35
N TYR A 114 -23.97 -16.51 3.90
CA TYR A 114 -24.41 -15.44 4.82
C TYR A 114 -25.36 -14.46 4.11
N ALA A 115 -25.01 -14.00 2.90
CA ALA A 115 -25.84 -13.07 2.14
C ALA A 115 -27.21 -13.66 1.77
N ALA A 116 -27.27 -14.96 1.46
CA ALA A 116 -28.51 -15.67 1.21
C ALA A 116 -29.37 -15.87 2.46
N SER A 117 -28.73 -16.11 3.62
CA SER A 117 -29.43 -16.40 4.88
C SER A 117 -29.83 -15.14 5.64
N HIS A 118 -29.10 -14.04 5.44
CA HIS A 118 -29.25 -12.76 6.14
C HIS A 118 -29.24 -11.57 5.17
N PRO A 119 -30.13 -11.52 4.17
CA PRO A 119 -30.21 -10.40 3.24
C PRO A 119 -30.54 -9.06 3.94
N GLU A 120 -31.22 -9.11 5.08
CA GLU A 120 -31.50 -7.94 5.92
C GLU A 120 -30.26 -7.37 6.61
N ARG A 121 -29.22 -8.19 6.82
CA ARG A 121 -27.92 -7.78 7.40
C ARG A 121 -26.85 -7.50 6.33
N THR A 122 -27.18 -7.70 5.06
CA THR A 122 -26.22 -7.59 3.95
C THR A 122 -26.64 -6.45 3.01
N THR A 123 -25.73 -5.53 2.68
CA THR A 123 -26.01 -4.43 1.73
C THR A 123 -25.58 -4.76 0.31
N ALA A 124 -24.47 -5.49 0.15
CA ALA A 124 -23.93 -5.94 -1.12
C ALA A 124 -22.99 -7.13 -0.89
N LEU A 125 -22.72 -7.90 -1.94
CA LEU A 125 -21.80 -9.04 -1.93
C LEU A 125 -20.71 -8.85 -3.00
N ILE A 126 -19.45 -9.05 -2.62
CA ILE A 126 -18.31 -9.07 -3.52
C ILE A 126 -17.62 -10.43 -3.39
N LEU A 127 -17.47 -11.14 -4.50
CA LEU A 127 -16.80 -12.43 -4.58
C LEU A 127 -15.55 -12.26 -5.44
N TYR A 128 -14.37 -12.28 -4.81
CA TYR A 128 -13.10 -12.07 -5.50
C TYR A 128 -12.28 -13.37 -5.50
N ASP A 129 -11.94 -13.85 -6.70
CA ASP A 129 -11.22 -15.12 -6.91
C ASP A 129 -11.87 -16.27 -6.10
N GLY A 130 -13.20 -16.29 -6.06
CA GLY A 130 -13.96 -17.11 -5.11
C GLY A 130 -14.02 -18.59 -5.46
N VAL A 131 -14.13 -19.42 -4.42
CA VAL A 131 -14.39 -20.87 -4.54
C VAL A 131 -15.75 -21.17 -3.91
N VAL A 132 -16.70 -21.59 -4.73
CA VAL A 132 -18.05 -22.04 -4.30
C VAL A 132 -18.31 -23.51 -4.63
N VAL A 133 -17.44 -24.12 -5.43
CA VAL A 133 -17.43 -25.53 -5.79
C VAL A 133 -16.00 -26.04 -5.70
N GLY A 134 -15.76 -27.02 -4.86
CA GLY A 134 -14.48 -27.67 -4.68
C GLY A 134 -14.11 -28.57 -5.85
N GLY A 135 -12.81 -28.84 -6.02
CA GLY A 135 -12.30 -29.65 -7.14
C GLY A 135 -12.78 -31.12 -7.17
N LEU A 136 -13.29 -31.65 -6.05
CA LEU A 136 -13.85 -33.00 -5.96
C LEU A 136 -15.38 -33.05 -6.08
N ALA A 137 -16.05 -31.91 -6.23
CA ALA A 137 -17.50 -31.85 -6.41
C ALA A 137 -17.89 -32.25 -7.83
N GLU A 138 -19.05 -32.91 -7.98
CA GLU A 138 -19.56 -33.34 -9.28
C GLU A 138 -19.85 -32.13 -10.19
N GLY A 139 -19.32 -32.14 -11.40
CA GLY A 139 -19.48 -31.03 -12.34
C GLY A 139 -18.78 -29.75 -11.92
N ALA A 140 -17.75 -29.83 -11.08
CA ALA A 140 -16.84 -28.71 -10.83
C ALA A 140 -16.24 -28.20 -12.16
N PRO A 141 -16.03 -26.87 -12.32
CA PRO A 141 -15.37 -26.35 -13.52
C PRO A 141 -13.97 -26.95 -13.67
N THR A 142 -13.82 -27.90 -14.61
CA THR A 142 -12.54 -28.53 -14.89
C THR A 142 -11.81 -27.74 -15.96
N GLU A 143 -10.93 -26.84 -15.55
CA GLU A 143 -9.73 -26.55 -16.34
C GLU A 143 -8.64 -27.53 -15.90
N GLU A 144 -7.82 -27.99 -16.85
CA GLU A 144 -6.65 -28.86 -16.61
C GLU A 144 -5.76 -28.29 -15.49
N LEU A 145 -5.68 -26.95 -15.41
CA LEU A 145 -5.02 -26.19 -14.36
C LEU A 145 -5.62 -26.37 -12.96
N TRP A 146 -6.93 -26.52 -12.79
CA TRP A 146 -7.56 -26.64 -11.46
C TRP A 146 -7.28 -28.00 -10.83
N GLY A 147 -7.54 -29.08 -11.58
CA GLY A 147 -7.31 -30.45 -11.09
C GLY A 147 -5.84 -30.72 -10.77
N ASP A 148 -4.93 -30.34 -11.67
CA ASP A 148 -3.49 -30.54 -11.48
C ASP A 148 -2.92 -29.67 -10.35
N ARG A 149 -3.50 -28.50 -10.10
CA ARG A 149 -3.04 -27.57 -9.06
C ARG A 149 -3.58 -27.98 -7.69
N MET A 150 -4.83 -28.44 -7.59
CA MET A 150 -5.36 -29.05 -6.36
C MET A 150 -4.61 -30.33 -5.98
N GLY A 151 -4.24 -31.16 -6.96
CA GLY A 151 -3.39 -32.33 -6.74
C GLY A 151 -2.00 -31.97 -6.17
N ARG A 152 -1.40 -30.87 -6.64
CA ARG A 152 -0.14 -30.32 -6.09
C ARG A 152 -0.32 -29.73 -4.69
N SER A 153 -1.43 -29.04 -4.42
CA SER A 153 -1.74 -28.49 -3.10
C SER A 153 -1.74 -29.56 -2.01
N ARG A 154 -2.17 -30.79 -2.31
CA ARG A 154 -2.11 -31.89 -1.34
C ARG A 154 -0.68 -32.27 -0.94
N ALA A 155 0.26 -32.21 -1.87
CA ALA A 155 1.69 -32.42 -1.58
C ALA A 155 2.29 -31.24 -0.80
N ASP A 156 1.83 -30.01 -1.06
CA ASP A 156 2.26 -28.83 -0.30
C ASP A 156 1.76 -28.89 1.16
N LEU A 157 0.59 -29.47 1.41
CA LEU A 157 0.07 -29.71 2.77
C LEU A 157 0.88 -30.73 3.57
N ASP A 158 1.57 -31.66 2.91
CA ASP A 158 2.52 -32.56 3.58
C ASP A 158 3.79 -31.82 4.03
N ARG A 159 4.13 -30.72 3.36
CA ARG A 159 5.23 -29.79 3.67
C ARG A 159 4.72 -28.50 4.33
N TRP A 160 3.62 -28.59 5.07
CA TRP A 160 2.99 -27.42 5.71
C TRP A 160 3.99 -26.62 6.55
N GLY A 161 4.08 -25.32 6.27
CA GLY A 161 5.01 -24.44 6.94
C GLY A 161 6.34 -24.27 6.22
N GLU A 162 6.58 -24.92 5.09
CA GLU A 162 7.77 -24.69 4.27
C GLU A 162 7.59 -23.51 3.30
N GLY A 163 6.36 -22.97 3.17
CA GLY A 163 6.04 -21.83 2.34
C GLY A 163 5.67 -22.17 0.89
N ASP A 164 5.47 -23.45 0.58
CA ASP A 164 5.23 -23.91 -0.79
C ASP A 164 3.89 -23.47 -1.37
N THR A 165 2.89 -23.18 -0.51
CA THR A 165 1.60 -22.66 -1.02
C THR A 165 1.75 -21.32 -1.73
N MET A 166 2.85 -20.59 -1.48
CA MET A 166 3.13 -19.32 -2.12
C MET A 166 3.27 -19.43 -3.65
N ASP A 167 3.73 -20.57 -4.16
CA ASP A 167 3.96 -20.80 -5.59
C ASP A 167 2.69 -20.68 -6.43
N TRP A 168 1.52 -20.87 -5.81
CA TRP A 168 0.24 -20.71 -6.47
C TRP A 168 -0.63 -19.60 -5.89
N ILE A 169 -0.40 -19.18 -4.64
CA ILE A 169 -1.12 -18.04 -4.05
C ILE A 169 -0.61 -16.71 -4.61
N ALA A 170 0.71 -16.54 -4.71
CA ALA A 170 1.31 -15.29 -5.19
C ALA A 170 2.60 -15.54 -6.00
N PRO A 171 2.51 -16.19 -7.19
CA PRO A 171 3.65 -16.45 -8.06
C PRO A 171 4.53 -15.22 -8.32
N SER A 172 3.95 -14.03 -8.45
CA SER A 172 4.73 -12.81 -8.71
C SER A 172 5.63 -12.42 -7.54
N LEU A 173 5.23 -12.70 -6.31
CA LEU A 173 6.04 -12.41 -5.12
C LEU A 173 7.21 -13.40 -4.98
N VAL A 174 7.03 -14.65 -5.40
CA VAL A 174 8.11 -15.64 -5.49
C VAL A 174 9.16 -15.19 -6.51
N GLU A 175 8.74 -14.73 -7.69
CA GLU A 175 9.64 -14.21 -8.72
C GLU A 175 10.39 -12.94 -8.30
N ARG A 176 9.76 -12.13 -7.44
CA ARG A 176 10.41 -10.96 -6.81
C ARG A 176 11.41 -11.34 -5.71
N GLY A 177 11.54 -12.63 -5.40
CA GLY A 177 12.51 -13.15 -4.45
C GLY A 177 12.05 -13.10 -2.99
N LEU A 178 10.74 -13.04 -2.72
CA LEU A 178 10.27 -13.17 -1.34
C LEU A 178 10.67 -14.57 -0.82
N PRO A 179 11.35 -14.67 0.33
CA PRO A 179 11.80 -15.95 0.83
C PRO A 179 10.61 -16.80 1.28
N LYS A 180 10.50 -18.02 0.74
CA LYS A 180 9.47 -19.01 1.15
C LYS A 180 9.41 -19.23 2.66
N SER A 181 10.54 -19.12 3.37
CA SER A 181 10.59 -19.26 4.83
C SER A 181 9.73 -18.23 5.58
N ALA A 182 9.56 -17.02 5.05
CA ALA A 182 8.68 -16.01 5.63
C ALA A 182 7.21 -16.40 5.46
N TRP A 183 6.83 -16.89 4.27
CA TRP A 183 5.50 -17.42 4.02
C TRP A 183 5.21 -18.68 4.85
N GLY A 184 6.19 -19.57 4.98
CA GLY A 184 6.10 -20.74 5.85
C GLY A 184 5.91 -20.38 7.32
N ALA A 185 6.46 -19.27 7.79
CA ALA A 185 6.17 -18.75 9.13
C ALA A 185 4.71 -18.27 9.24
N PHE A 186 4.17 -17.61 8.21
CA PHE A 186 2.77 -17.22 8.12
C PHE A 186 1.83 -18.44 8.14
N GLU A 187 2.12 -19.49 7.35
CA GLU A 187 1.38 -20.77 7.34
C GLU A 187 1.30 -21.38 8.74
N ARG A 188 2.44 -21.55 9.42
CA ARG A 188 2.49 -22.16 10.77
C ARG A 188 1.82 -21.31 11.84
N ALA A 189 1.90 -19.98 11.72
CA ALA A 189 1.23 -19.07 12.65
C ALA A 189 -0.30 -19.09 12.43
N SER A 190 -0.74 -19.24 11.18
CA SER A 190 -2.16 -19.25 10.83
C SER A 190 -2.87 -20.50 11.35
N MET A 191 -2.27 -21.68 11.21
CA MET A 191 -2.90 -22.91 11.71
C MET A 191 -1.91 -24.09 11.79
N SER A 192 -2.30 -25.11 12.57
CA SER A 192 -1.58 -26.38 12.64
C SER A 192 -1.72 -27.20 11.35
N PRO A 193 -0.78 -28.12 11.03
CA PRO A 193 -0.89 -29.00 9.87
C PRO A 193 -2.18 -29.85 9.84
N GLY A 194 -2.68 -30.26 11.01
CA GLY A 194 -3.93 -31.03 11.11
C GLY A 194 -5.16 -30.20 10.70
N MET A 195 -5.21 -28.94 11.15
CA MET A 195 -6.26 -28.01 10.76
C MET A 195 -6.17 -27.63 9.28
N ALA A 196 -4.95 -27.40 8.77
CA ALA A 196 -4.72 -27.13 7.34
C ALA A 196 -5.30 -28.23 6.45
N ARG A 197 -5.03 -29.49 6.77
CA ARG A 197 -5.63 -30.64 6.06
C ARG A 197 -7.15 -30.70 6.20
N ALA A 198 -7.68 -30.54 7.41
CA ALA A 198 -9.12 -30.62 7.66
C ALA A 198 -9.91 -29.52 6.91
N LEU A 199 -9.39 -28.29 6.89
CA LEU A 199 -9.99 -27.19 6.14
C LEU A 199 -9.86 -27.41 4.64
N TRP A 200 -8.69 -27.82 4.15
CA TRP A 200 -8.50 -28.06 2.72
C TRP A 200 -9.38 -29.19 2.19
N ASP A 201 -9.47 -30.33 2.90
CA ASP A 201 -10.37 -31.43 2.56
C ASP A 201 -11.84 -30.95 2.49
N ALA A 202 -12.23 -29.98 3.31
CA ALA A 202 -13.55 -29.36 3.26
C ALA A 202 -13.72 -28.44 2.03
N VAL A 203 -12.70 -27.65 1.69
CA VAL A 203 -12.71 -26.82 0.47
C VAL A 203 -12.84 -27.69 -0.78
N GLU A 204 -12.12 -28.81 -0.86
CA GLU A 204 -12.16 -29.71 -2.02
C GLU A 204 -13.53 -30.33 -2.26
N ARG A 205 -14.34 -30.49 -1.20
CA ARG A 205 -15.68 -31.12 -1.24
C ARG A 205 -16.83 -30.11 -1.26
N LEU A 206 -16.51 -28.83 -1.12
CA LEU A 206 -17.47 -27.75 -1.03
C LEU A 206 -18.40 -27.71 -2.25
N ASP A 207 -19.68 -27.48 -2.03
CA ASP A 207 -20.62 -27.15 -3.11
C ASP A 207 -21.79 -26.33 -2.59
N VAL A 208 -21.75 -25.02 -2.84
CA VAL A 208 -22.81 -24.07 -2.46
C VAL A 208 -23.57 -23.51 -3.65
N ARG A 209 -23.42 -24.10 -4.86
CA ARG A 209 -24.10 -23.64 -6.09
C ARG A 209 -25.61 -23.47 -5.91
N HIS A 210 -26.21 -24.39 -5.17
CA HIS A 210 -27.66 -24.44 -4.98
C HIS A 210 -28.21 -23.24 -4.19
N VAL A 211 -27.37 -22.53 -3.43
CA VAL A 211 -27.75 -21.33 -2.69
C VAL A 211 -27.57 -20.06 -3.52
N LEU A 212 -26.68 -20.05 -4.50
CA LEU A 212 -26.38 -18.85 -5.29
C LEU A 212 -27.63 -18.19 -5.94
N PRO A 213 -28.62 -18.95 -6.47
CA PRO A 213 -29.85 -18.37 -7.03
C PRO A 213 -30.74 -17.64 -6.02
N THR A 214 -30.56 -17.86 -4.71
CA THR A 214 -31.38 -17.22 -3.67
C THR A 214 -30.78 -15.91 -3.16
N ILE A 215 -29.57 -15.57 -3.57
CA ILE A 215 -28.92 -14.31 -3.19
C ILE A 215 -29.66 -13.15 -3.86
N ALA A 216 -30.21 -12.25 -3.03
CA ALA A 216 -31.05 -11.14 -3.47
C ALA A 216 -30.37 -9.77 -3.41
N VAL A 217 -29.14 -9.71 -2.88
CA VAL A 217 -28.37 -8.45 -2.75
C VAL A 217 -27.55 -8.16 -4.02
N PRO A 218 -27.27 -6.86 -4.31
CA PRO A 218 -26.36 -6.50 -5.39
C PRO A 218 -25.04 -7.26 -5.25
N THR A 219 -24.60 -7.91 -6.34
CA THR A 219 -23.42 -8.78 -6.30
C THR A 219 -22.40 -8.41 -7.39
N LEU A 220 -21.14 -8.29 -6.99
CA LEU A 220 -19.99 -8.17 -7.88
C LEU A 220 -19.16 -9.46 -7.78
N VAL A 221 -18.83 -10.05 -8.92
CA VAL A 221 -17.95 -11.21 -9.02
C VAL A 221 -16.71 -10.81 -9.83
N MET A 222 -15.54 -11.08 -9.28
CA MET A 222 -14.25 -10.72 -9.85
C MET A 222 -13.33 -11.93 -9.92
N SER A 223 -12.58 -12.07 -11.00
CA SER A 223 -11.57 -13.13 -11.12
C SER A 223 -10.35 -12.65 -11.89
N HIS A 224 -9.17 -13.12 -11.50
CA HIS A 224 -7.94 -12.95 -12.28
C HIS A 224 -7.83 -14.00 -13.38
N SER A 225 -7.54 -13.55 -14.60
CA SER A 225 -7.58 -14.37 -15.83
C SER A 225 -6.63 -15.57 -15.84
N GLN A 226 -5.59 -15.57 -15.01
CA GLN A 226 -4.56 -16.62 -14.93
C GLN A 226 -4.34 -17.10 -13.48
N SER A 227 -5.29 -16.84 -12.58
CA SER A 227 -5.19 -17.22 -11.16
C SER A 227 -5.12 -18.74 -10.95
N ALA A 228 -4.72 -19.14 -9.74
CA ALA A 228 -4.87 -20.51 -9.27
C ALA A 228 -6.33 -20.96 -9.21
N ILE A 229 -7.25 -20.01 -8.99
CA ILE A 229 -8.69 -20.26 -9.09
C ILE A 229 -9.11 -19.91 -10.53
N PRO A 230 -9.63 -20.85 -11.32
CA PRO A 230 -10.00 -20.58 -12.70
C PRO A 230 -11.08 -19.51 -12.79
N PRO A 231 -11.01 -18.58 -13.76
CA PRO A 231 -12.08 -17.61 -14.02
C PRO A 231 -13.44 -18.25 -14.29
N ALA A 232 -13.46 -19.54 -14.68
CA ALA A 232 -14.69 -20.33 -14.82
C ALA A 232 -15.49 -20.46 -13.50
N GLN A 233 -14.84 -20.44 -12.32
CA GLN A 233 -15.53 -20.34 -11.02
C GLN A 233 -16.29 -19.02 -10.91
N GLY A 234 -15.63 -17.91 -11.27
CA GLY A 234 -16.22 -16.58 -11.31
C GLY A 234 -17.44 -16.49 -12.23
N ARG A 235 -17.29 -16.98 -13.47
CA ARG A 235 -18.40 -17.02 -14.44
C ARG A 235 -19.57 -17.85 -13.93
N LEU A 236 -19.30 -19.04 -13.38
CA LEU A 236 -20.34 -19.88 -12.77
C LEU A 236 -21.10 -19.15 -11.66
N MET A 237 -20.40 -18.46 -10.76
CA MET A 237 -21.03 -17.65 -9.71
C MET A 237 -21.92 -16.56 -10.30
N ALA A 238 -21.41 -15.81 -11.28
CA ALA A 238 -22.15 -14.72 -11.90
C ALA A 238 -23.39 -15.21 -12.68
N ASP A 239 -23.30 -16.37 -13.34
CA ASP A 239 -24.42 -16.97 -14.07
C ASP A 239 -25.53 -17.47 -13.14
N LEU A 240 -25.17 -17.93 -11.93
CA LEU A 240 -26.12 -18.46 -10.95
C LEU A 240 -26.74 -17.39 -10.04
N ILE A 241 -26.06 -16.26 -9.82
CA ILE A 241 -26.54 -15.19 -8.94
C ILE A 241 -27.35 -14.16 -9.75
N PRO A 242 -28.64 -13.95 -9.46
CA PRO A 242 -29.47 -12.99 -10.20
C PRO A 242 -28.90 -11.57 -10.15
N GLY A 243 -28.62 -11.00 -11.33
CA GLY A 243 -28.14 -9.62 -11.45
C GLY A 243 -26.68 -9.40 -11.02
N ALA A 244 -25.89 -10.47 -10.83
CA ALA A 244 -24.47 -10.32 -10.56
C ALA A 244 -23.73 -9.70 -11.75
N ARG A 245 -22.80 -8.78 -11.45
CA ARG A 245 -21.85 -8.24 -12.43
C ARG A 245 -20.57 -9.06 -12.37
N TYR A 246 -20.10 -9.56 -13.51
CA TYR A 246 -18.81 -10.25 -13.60
C TYR A 246 -17.73 -9.32 -14.19
N ILE A 247 -16.53 -9.34 -13.60
CA ILE A 247 -15.34 -8.67 -14.10
C ILE A 247 -14.18 -9.65 -14.09
N GLU A 248 -13.54 -9.81 -15.25
CA GLU A 248 -12.27 -10.54 -15.36
C GLU A 248 -11.13 -9.53 -15.41
N LEU A 249 -10.19 -9.64 -14.47
CA LEU A 249 -9.02 -8.78 -14.35
C LEU A 249 -7.77 -9.48 -14.90
N PRO A 250 -6.82 -8.75 -15.50
CA PRO A 250 -5.53 -9.32 -15.88
C PRO A 250 -4.71 -9.65 -14.62
N GLY A 251 -4.21 -10.87 -14.52
CA GLY A 251 -3.35 -11.26 -13.40
C GLY A 251 -3.31 -12.76 -13.19
N ARG A 252 -2.29 -13.21 -12.46
CA ARG A 252 -2.09 -14.62 -12.11
C ARG A 252 -1.99 -14.88 -10.60
N ASP A 253 -1.88 -13.81 -9.81
CA ASP A 253 -1.81 -13.92 -8.37
C ASP A 253 -3.21 -14.12 -7.81
N HIS A 254 -3.36 -15.11 -6.94
CA HIS A 254 -4.59 -15.32 -6.21
C HIS A 254 -4.70 -14.31 -5.05
N LEU A 255 -3.57 -13.97 -4.42
CA LEU A 255 -3.51 -13.01 -3.32
C LEU A 255 -3.93 -11.60 -3.79
N PRO A 256 -4.99 -10.97 -3.23
CA PRO A 256 -5.53 -9.69 -3.71
C PRO A 256 -4.54 -8.51 -3.66
N GLY A 257 -3.57 -8.56 -2.74
CA GLY A 257 -2.54 -7.53 -2.62
C GLY A 257 -1.40 -7.66 -3.63
N ALA A 258 -1.20 -8.86 -4.20
CA ALA A 258 -0.16 -9.10 -5.18
C ALA A 258 -0.63 -8.72 -6.60
N GLY A 259 0.30 -8.21 -7.42
CA GLY A 259 -0.03 -7.69 -8.74
C GLY A 259 -0.50 -6.23 -8.68
N ASP A 260 -1.73 -5.96 -9.12
CA ASP A 260 -2.33 -4.62 -9.19
C ASP A 260 -3.48 -4.47 -8.17
N PRO A 261 -3.17 -4.15 -6.89
CA PRO A 261 -4.18 -4.01 -5.86
C PRO A 261 -5.13 -2.82 -6.07
N GLU A 262 -4.72 -1.80 -6.85
CA GLU A 262 -5.58 -0.65 -7.16
C GLU A 262 -6.65 -1.03 -8.18
N ALA A 263 -6.32 -1.86 -9.17
CA ALA A 263 -7.33 -2.39 -10.09
C ALA A 263 -8.43 -3.16 -9.34
N VAL A 264 -8.05 -4.00 -8.38
CA VAL A 264 -9.02 -4.75 -7.56
C VAL A 264 -9.83 -3.81 -6.66
N ALA A 265 -9.16 -2.99 -5.85
CA ALA A 265 -9.84 -2.13 -4.89
C ALA A 265 -10.70 -1.05 -5.56
N GLY A 266 -10.30 -0.54 -6.73
CA GLY A 266 -11.04 0.45 -7.50
C GLY A 266 -12.37 -0.08 -8.05
N GLU A 267 -12.44 -1.34 -8.51
CA GLU A 267 -13.72 -1.96 -8.90
C GLU A 267 -14.65 -2.13 -7.70
N ILE A 268 -14.10 -2.50 -6.54
CA ILE A 268 -14.86 -2.65 -5.28
C ILE A 268 -15.40 -1.28 -4.82
N GLU A 269 -14.56 -0.25 -4.83
CA GLU A 269 -14.96 1.12 -4.48
C GLU A 269 -16.05 1.64 -5.41
N GLU A 270 -15.88 1.50 -6.73
CA GLU A 270 -16.88 1.93 -7.71
C GLU A 270 -18.21 1.22 -7.50
N PHE A 271 -18.18 -0.09 -7.26
CA PHE A 271 -19.38 -0.89 -7.03
C PHE A 271 -20.12 -0.49 -5.76
N LEU A 272 -19.39 -0.21 -4.67
CA LEU A 272 -19.98 0.12 -3.38
C LEU A 272 -20.43 1.58 -3.26
N THR A 273 -19.73 2.50 -3.92
CA THR A 273 -19.95 3.94 -3.75
C THR A 273 -20.55 4.62 -4.99
N GLY A 274 -20.55 3.96 -6.14
CA GLY A 274 -20.97 4.53 -7.43
C GLY A 274 -19.95 5.47 -8.07
N ALA A 275 -18.77 5.66 -7.46
CA ALA A 275 -17.69 6.49 -7.98
C ALA A 275 -16.33 5.85 -7.68
N ARG A 276 -15.35 6.00 -8.59
CA ARG A 276 -13.95 5.78 -8.21
C ARG A 276 -13.40 7.06 -7.62
N ALA A 277 -12.78 6.98 -6.44
CA ALA A 277 -11.84 8.01 -6.07
C ALA A 277 -10.71 7.93 -7.11
N ARG A 278 -10.62 8.90 -8.01
CA ARG A 278 -9.33 9.13 -8.68
C ARG A 278 -8.36 9.39 -7.54
N ALA A 279 -7.38 8.51 -7.36
CA ALA A 279 -6.26 8.78 -6.48
C ALA A 279 -5.54 10.01 -7.02
N GLU A 280 -5.99 11.21 -6.63
CA GLU A 280 -5.14 12.37 -6.65
C GLU A 280 -4.11 12.10 -5.54
N PRO A 281 -2.81 11.99 -5.87
CA PRO A 281 -1.79 11.89 -4.83
C PRO A 281 -2.02 13.03 -3.82
N ASP A 282 -1.76 12.82 -2.53
CA ASP A 282 -1.75 13.91 -1.56
C ASP A 282 -0.75 14.96 -2.04
N ARG A 283 -1.27 15.98 -2.71
CA ARG A 283 -0.49 17.06 -3.31
C ARG A 283 -0.40 18.17 -2.31
N VAL A 284 0.83 18.53 -1.96
CA VAL A 284 1.10 19.66 -1.08
C VAL A 284 1.91 20.70 -1.83
N LEU A 285 1.56 21.95 -1.62
CA LEU A 285 2.41 23.06 -2.04
C LEU A 285 3.61 23.13 -1.09
N ALA A 286 4.81 22.90 -1.60
CA ALA A 286 6.04 22.93 -0.81
C ALA A 286 7.16 23.69 -1.52
N THR A 287 8.04 24.32 -0.74
CA THR A 287 9.33 24.80 -1.25
C THR A 287 10.36 23.70 -1.10
N VAL A 288 10.92 23.25 -2.22
CA VAL A 288 11.98 22.25 -2.27
C VAL A 288 13.34 22.94 -2.37
N LEU A 289 14.25 22.57 -1.47
CA LEU A 289 15.65 22.98 -1.44
C LEU A 289 16.51 21.80 -1.88
N PHE A 290 17.34 22.02 -2.89
CA PHE A 290 18.47 21.16 -3.21
C PHE A 290 19.77 21.85 -2.82
N THR A 291 20.64 21.15 -2.11
CA THR A 291 22.03 21.56 -1.86
C THR A 291 22.99 20.55 -2.44
N ASP A 292 24.18 21.00 -2.82
CA ASP A 292 25.22 20.16 -3.39
C ASP A 292 26.60 20.76 -3.11
N ILE A 293 27.57 19.92 -2.70
CA ILE A 293 28.96 20.33 -2.49
C ILE A 293 29.64 20.50 -3.85
N VAL A 294 30.16 21.68 -4.09
CA VAL A 294 30.88 22.02 -5.33
C VAL A 294 32.17 21.21 -5.40
N ASP A 295 32.43 20.62 -6.58
CA ASP A 295 33.61 19.79 -6.85
C ASP A 295 33.78 18.60 -5.88
N SER A 296 32.68 18.03 -5.38
CA SER A 296 32.68 16.92 -4.41
C SER A 296 33.62 15.77 -4.80
N THR A 297 33.54 15.29 -6.05
CA THR A 297 34.39 14.20 -6.57
C THR A 297 35.89 14.54 -6.59
N ARG A 298 36.25 15.77 -6.99
CA ARG A 298 37.64 16.23 -7.02
C ARG A 298 38.18 16.32 -5.60
N ARG A 299 37.41 16.90 -4.67
CA ARG A 299 37.78 17.00 -3.25
C ARG A 299 37.95 15.63 -2.59
N ALA A 300 37.07 14.68 -2.91
CA ALA A 300 37.20 13.31 -2.42
C ALA A 300 38.52 12.65 -2.87
N SER A 301 38.93 12.89 -4.13
CA SER A 301 40.20 12.37 -4.66
C SER A 301 41.43 13.04 -4.03
N GLU A 302 41.37 14.34 -3.74
CA GLU A 302 42.48 15.09 -3.13
C GLU A 302 42.67 14.78 -1.63
N LEU A 303 41.57 14.59 -0.90
CA LEU A 303 41.59 14.35 0.55
C LEU A 303 41.78 12.87 0.91
N GLY A 304 41.38 11.97 0.02
CA GLY A 304 41.27 10.54 0.29
C GLY A 304 40.05 10.18 1.14
N ASP A 305 39.61 8.93 1.03
CA ASP A 305 38.30 8.46 1.53
C ASP A 305 38.05 8.79 3.00
N ARG A 306 39.05 8.61 3.89
CA ARG A 306 38.86 8.80 5.33
C ARG A 306 38.65 10.28 5.70
N ALA A 307 39.42 11.19 5.11
CA ALA A 307 39.28 12.62 5.37
C ALA A 307 38.02 13.18 4.69
N TRP A 308 37.67 12.67 3.52
CA TRP A 308 36.41 12.99 2.85
C TRP A 308 35.20 12.58 3.69
N LEU A 309 35.18 11.36 4.24
CA LEU A 309 34.11 10.90 5.12
C LEU A 309 33.95 11.80 6.34
N GLN A 310 35.04 12.21 7.00
CA GLN A 310 34.98 13.12 8.15
C GLN A 310 34.47 14.52 7.79
N LEU A 311 34.88 15.04 6.63
CA LEU A 311 34.40 16.33 6.13
C LEU A 311 32.90 16.27 5.81
N ARG A 312 32.47 15.19 5.16
CA ARG A 312 31.06 14.94 4.84
C ARG A 312 30.21 14.81 6.11
N ASP A 313 30.66 14.06 7.11
CA ASP A 313 29.91 13.91 8.37
C ASP A 313 29.72 15.25 9.08
N ARG A 314 30.74 16.14 9.04
CA ARG A 314 30.64 17.51 9.56
C ARG A 314 29.67 18.38 8.75
N HIS A 315 29.72 18.28 7.43
CA HIS A 315 28.78 18.95 6.54
C HIS A 315 27.33 18.49 6.80
N ASP A 316 27.12 17.18 6.91
CA ASP A 316 25.78 16.60 7.10
C ASP A 316 25.19 17.02 8.46
N ALA A 317 26.01 17.05 9.52
CA ALA A 317 25.59 17.55 10.83
C ALA A 317 25.21 19.04 10.78
N LEU A 318 25.99 19.85 10.07
CA LEU A 318 25.72 21.28 9.85
C LEU A 318 24.40 21.47 9.10
N VAL A 319 24.18 20.77 7.98
CA VAL A 319 22.95 20.92 7.19
C VAL A 319 21.74 20.54 8.04
N ARG A 320 21.79 19.43 8.78
CA ARG A 320 20.70 19.01 9.66
C ARG A 320 20.39 20.04 10.76
N ALA A 321 21.42 20.66 11.35
CA ALA A 321 21.24 21.72 12.32
C ALA A 321 20.54 22.96 11.71
N GLN A 322 20.88 23.33 10.47
CA GLN A 322 20.19 24.42 9.78
C GLN A 322 18.75 24.06 9.39
N LEU A 323 18.51 22.83 8.92
CA LEU A 323 17.15 22.35 8.64
C LEU A 323 16.29 22.43 9.90
N GLU A 324 16.77 21.94 11.04
CA GLU A 324 16.05 22.05 12.32
C GLU A 324 15.78 23.52 12.70
N ARG A 325 16.81 24.37 12.65
CA ARG A 325 16.70 25.80 12.97
C ARG A 325 15.66 26.54 12.12
N PHE A 326 15.59 26.23 10.83
CA PHE A 326 14.69 26.89 9.88
C PHE A 326 13.41 26.10 9.62
N ARG A 327 13.13 25.05 10.40
CA ARG A 327 11.95 24.17 10.27
C ARG A 327 11.83 23.53 8.88
N GLY A 328 12.96 23.17 8.30
CA GLY A 328 13.04 22.33 7.12
C GLY A 328 12.93 20.86 7.48
N ARG A 329 12.28 20.08 6.64
CA ARG A 329 12.22 18.63 6.73
C ARG A 329 13.19 18.02 5.72
N GLU A 330 14.15 17.22 6.20
CA GLU A 330 15.01 16.41 5.34
C GLU A 330 14.14 15.41 4.56
N VAL A 331 14.29 15.38 3.24
CA VAL A 331 13.58 14.46 2.34
C VAL A 331 14.51 13.31 1.96
N LYS A 332 15.73 13.62 1.50
CA LYS A 332 16.76 12.61 1.22
C LYS A 332 18.16 13.21 1.19
N HIS A 333 19.15 12.35 1.43
CA HIS A 333 20.58 12.63 1.28
C HIS A 333 21.08 12.05 -0.05
N THR A 334 21.83 12.84 -0.83
CA THR A 334 22.34 12.40 -2.15
C THR A 334 23.81 12.00 -2.14
N GLY A 335 24.43 11.93 -0.96
CA GLY A 335 25.86 11.63 -0.78
C GLY A 335 26.69 12.90 -0.61
N ASP A 336 26.55 13.86 -1.51
CA ASP A 336 27.24 15.16 -1.51
C ASP A 336 26.29 16.35 -1.37
N GLY A 337 25.02 16.08 -1.07
CA GLY A 337 23.96 17.07 -1.04
C GLY A 337 22.73 16.60 -0.28
N PHE A 338 21.78 17.52 -0.14
CA PHE A 338 20.50 17.27 0.53
C PHE A 338 19.34 17.73 -0.35
N VAL A 339 18.25 16.99 -0.24
CA VAL A 339 16.92 17.43 -0.63
C VAL A 339 16.13 17.68 0.64
N ALA A 340 15.58 18.87 0.77
CA ALA A 340 14.75 19.25 1.91
C ALA A 340 13.49 19.96 1.44
N SER A 341 12.47 19.94 2.29
CA SER A 341 11.20 20.61 2.06
C SER A 341 10.87 21.62 3.15
N PHE A 342 10.20 22.69 2.76
CA PHE A 342 9.76 23.77 3.63
C PHE A 342 8.33 24.16 3.28
N ASP A 343 7.59 24.55 4.30
CA ASP A 343 6.25 25.15 4.23
C ASP A 343 6.28 26.65 3.85
N GLY A 344 7.46 27.20 3.51
CA GLY A 344 7.59 28.60 3.10
C GLY A 344 8.94 28.96 2.46
N PRO A 345 8.95 29.71 1.34
CA PRO A 345 10.17 29.93 0.57
C PRO A 345 11.20 30.83 1.25
N ALA A 346 10.75 31.82 2.03
CA ALA A 346 11.67 32.70 2.76
C ALA A 346 12.49 31.94 3.83
N ARG A 347 11.92 30.91 4.47
CA ARG A 347 12.66 30.04 5.40
C ARG A 347 13.69 29.20 4.67
N ALA A 348 13.28 28.60 3.55
CA ALA A 348 14.15 27.79 2.72
C ALA A 348 15.36 28.57 2.19
N ILE A 349 15.17 29.81 1.71
CA ILE A 349 16.26 30.67 1.27
C ILE A 349 17.23 30.97 2.42
N ARG A 350 16.72 31.37 3.59
CA ARG A 350 17.57 31.68 4.75
C ARG A 350 18.36 30.46 5.21
N CYS A 351 17.75 29.27 5.17
CA CYS A 351 18.44 28.02 5.43
C CYS A 351 19.57 27.78 4.42
N ALA A 352 19.29 27.93 3.12
CA ALA A 352 20.28 27.74 2.06
C ALA A 352 21.48 28.70 2.20
N CYS A 353 21.22 29.99 2.50
CA CYS A 353 22.28 30.96 2.77
C CYS A 353 23.11 30.57 4.01
N SER A 354 22.47 30.20 5.12
CA SER A 354 23.17 29.81 6.34
C SER A 354 24.03 28.54 6.14
N VAL A 355 23.52 27.56 5.38
CA VAL A 355 24.29 26.38 4.98
C VAL A 355 25.51 26.79 4.16
N GLY A 356 25.33 27.67 3.17
CA GLY A 356 26.43 28.17 2.35
C GLY A 356 27.52 28.90 3.15
N ASP A 357 27.11 29.76 4.10
CA ASP A 357 28.04 30.52 4.94
C ASP A 357 28.84 29.62 5.89
N GLU A 358 28.17 28.70 6.59
CA GLU A 358 28.85 27.79 7.52
C GLU A 358 29.69 26.72 6.79
N ALA A 359 29.27 26.31 5.58
CA ALA A 359 30.06 25.40 4.75
C ALA A 359 31.42 26.02 4.37
N ARG A 360 31.49 27.35 4.15
CA ARG A 360 32.78 28.03 3.89
C ARG A 360 33.72 27.94 5.09
N GLU A 361 33.21 27.93 6.32
CA GLU A 361 34.04 27.72 7.52
C GLU A 361 34.62 26.29 7.61
N LEU A 362 33.95 25.32 6.99
CA LEU A 362 34.46 23.96 6.79
C LEU A 362 35.43 23.85 5.60
N GLY A 363 35.69 24.95 4.89
CA GLY A 363 36.55 25.01 3.72
C GLY A 363 35.93 24.44 2.45
N ILE A 364 34.61 24.18 2.43
CA ILE A 364 33.85 23.71 1.25
C ILE A 364 32.93 24.81 0.73
N GLU A 365 32.54 24.70 -0.54
CA GLU A 365 31.53 25.57 -1.12
C GLU A 365 30.31 24.72 -1.45
N VAL A 366 29.14 25.23 -1.09
CA VAL A 366 27.85 24.60 -1.40
C VAL A 366 27.12 25.49 -2.38
N ARG A 367 26.47 24.87 -3.36
CA ARG A 367 25.50 25.53 -4.24
C ARG A 367 24.10 25.08 -3.85
N ALA A 368 23.11 25.94 -4.06
CA ALA A 368 21.73 25.63 -3.72
C ALA A 368 20.74 26.06 -4.80
N GLY A 369 19.67 25.28 -4.94
CA GLY A 369 18.55 25.52 -5.84
C GLY A 369 17.22 25.42 -5.13
N LEU A 370 16.34 26.41 -5.34
CA LEU A 370 15.00 26.41 -4.75
C LEU A 370 13.90 26.60 -5.79
N HIS A 371 12.82 25.84 -5.60
CA HIS A 371 11.57 26.02 -6.31
C HIS A 371 10.39 25.75 -5.38
N THR A 372 9.27 26.45 -5.60
CA THR A 372 8.00 26.20 -4.90
C THR A 372 6.98 25.75 -5.92
N GLY A 373 6.33 24.63 -5.66
CA GLY A 373 5.31 24.05 -6.52
C GLY A 373 4.58 22.92 -5.82
N GLU A 374 3.59 22.35 -6.50
CA GLU A 374 2.91 21.16 -6.02
C GLU A 374 3.84 19.95 -6.08
N CYS A 375 3.95 19.26 -4.96
CA CYS A 375 4.70 18.02 -4.80
C CYS A 375 3.74 16.90 -4.42
N GLU A 376 4.01 15.71 -4.91
CA GLU A 376 3.29 14.49 -4.51
C GLU A 376 3.96 13.91 -3.27
N LEU A 377 3.20 13.67 -2.20
CA LEU A 377 3.69 13.00 -1.00
C LEU A 377 3.76 11.48 -1.25
N ILE A 378 4.96 10.90 -1.07
CA ILE A 378 5.18 9.46 -1.21
C ILE A 378 5.80 8.97 0.10
N GLY A 379 4.96 8.68 1.09
CA GLY A 379 5.41 8.38 2.45
C GLY A 379 6.14 9.58 3.05
N ASP A 380 7.44 9.42 3.31
CA ASP A 380 8.32 10.48 3.79
C ASP A 380 9.11 11.21 2.69
N ASP A 381 8.95 10.82 1.42
CA ASP A 381 9.59 11.44 0.25
C ASP A 381 8.66 12.42 -0.48
N LEU A 382 9.24 13.22 -1.37
CA LEU A 382 8.54 14.10 -2.31
C LEU A 382 8.82 13.69 -3.75
N GLY A 383 7.73 13.55 -4.51
CA GLY A 383 7.72 13.36 -5.96
C GLY A 383 7.14 14.56 -6.72
N GLY A 384 7.17 14.46 -8.04
CA GLY A 384 6.56 15.43 -8.93
C GLY A 384 7.52 16.44 -9.56
N LEU A 385 6.98 17.22 -10.50
CA LEU A 385 7.76 18.13 -11.34
C LEU A 385 8.51 19.20 -10.53
N ALA A 386 7.93 19.66 -9.41
CA ALA A 386 8.53 20.69 -8.56
C ALA A 386 9.90 20.26 -7.98
N VAL A 387 10.04 18.98 -7.60
CA VAL A 387 11.31 18.41 -7.12
C VAL A 387 12.37 18.43 -8.22
N HIS A 388 11.99 18.03 -9.44
CA HIS A 388 12.89 18.08 -10.59
C HIS A 388 13.31 19.51 -10.95
N ILE A 389 12.38 20.47 -10.92
CA ILE A 389 12.70 21.88 -11.18
C ILE A 389 13.71 22.40 -10.16
N ALA A 390 13.50 22.18 -8.85
CA ALA A 390 14.44 22.61 -7.81
C ALA A 390 15.85 22.05 -8.02
N ALA A 391 15.96 20.76 -8.36
CA ALA A 391 17.24 20.13 -8.69
C ALA A 391 17.93 20.77 -9.90
N ARG A 392 17.16 21.11 -10.95
CA ARG A 392 17.70 21.75 -12.17
C ARG A 392 18.08 23.21 -11.95
N VAL A 393 17.37 23.92 -11.09
CA VAL A 393 17.75 25.27 -10.64
C VAL A 393 19.08 25.20 -9.88
N GLY A 394 19.23 24.24 -8.96
CA GLY A 394 20.47 24.06 -8.19
C GLY A 394 21.66 23.68 -9.07
N ALA A 395 21.45 22.86 -10.10
CA ALA A 395 22.50 22.52 -11.07
C ALA A 395 23.00 23.72 -11.89
N LYS A 396 22.25 24.82 -11.97
CA LYS A 396 22.66 26.08 -12.61
C LYS A 396 23.40 27.02 -11.66
N ALA A 397 23.36 26.77 -10.36
CA ALA A 397 24.00 27.60 -9.36
C ALA A 397 25.52 27.40 -9.37
N GLY A 398 26.25 28.51 -9.32
CA GLY A 398 27.69 28.55 -9.11
C GLY A 398 28.10 28.24 -7.66
N ALA A 399 29.40 28.28 -7.40
CA ALA A 399 29.92 28.03 -6.07
C ALA A 399 29.48 29.10 -5.06
N GLY A 400 28.93 28.68 -3.92
CA GLY A 400 28.38 29.59 -2.92
C GLY A 400 27.11 30.32 -3.35
N GLU A 401 26.53 29.98 -4.52
CA GLU A 401 25.36 30.63 -5.07
C GLU A 401 24.08 29.92 -4.64
N VAL A 402 23.06 30.71 -4.28
CA VAL A 402 21.69 30.24 -4.05
C VAL A 402 20.84 30.75 -5.21
N LEU A 403 20.41 29.84 -6.10
CA LEU A 403 19.50 30.16 -7.19
C LEU A 403 18.06 29.77 -6.86
N VAL A 404 17.13 30.59 -7.31
CA VAL A 404 15.70 30.37 -7.13
C VAL A 404 14.92 30.58 -8.44
N SER A 405 13.83 29.84 -8.60
CA SER A 405 12.88 30.06 -9.71
C SER A 405 12.05 31.35 -9.54
N GLY A 406 11.44 31.85 -10.63
CA GLY A 406 10.52 32.99 -10.59
C GLY A 406 9.35 32.84 -9.60
N THR A 407 8.79 31.64 -9.45
CA THR A 407 7.74 31.37 -8.46
C THR A 407 8.19 31.69 -7.04
N VAL A 408 9.44 31.33 -6.70
CA VAL A 408 10.00 31.64 -5.38
C VAL A 408 10.17 33.15 -5.22
N LYS A 409 10.64 33.85 -6.25
CA LYS A 409 10.79 35.32 -6.26
C LYS A 409 9.46 36.03 -5.96
N ASP A 410 8.37 35.56 -6.54
CA ASP A 410 7.05 36.17 -6.31
C ASP A 410 6.50 35.88 -4.91
N LEU A 411 6.79 34.70 -4.36
CA LEU A 411 6.31 34.29 -3.04
C LEU A 411 7.11 34.87 -1.87
N VAL A 412 8.28 35.46 -2.10
CA VAL A 412 9.10 36.11 -1.06
C VAL A 412 8.97 37.63 -1.05
N MET A 413 8.03 38.21 -1.80
CA MET A 413 7.75 39.64 -1.73
C MET A 413 7.41 40.06 -0.30
N GLY A 414 8.09 41.09 0.20
CA GLY A 414 7.93 41.59 1.58
C GLY A 414 8.75 40.84 2.64
N SER A 415 9.53 39.81 2.28
CA SER A 415 10.37 39.08 3.25
C SER A 415 11.73 39.71 3.54
N GLY A 416 12.06 40.82 2.86
CA GLY A 416 13.37 41.50 2.92
C GLY A 416 14.52 40.69 2.33
N ILE A 417 14.23 39.81 1.35
CA ILE A 417 15.24 39.04 0.62
C ILE A 417 15.43 39.71 -0.74
N ASP A 418 16.67 40.10 -1.04
CA ASP A 418 17.03 40.70 -2.32
C ASP A 418 17.37 39.61 -3.34
N LEU A 419 16.78 39.73 -4.53
CA LEU A 419 16.94 38.78 -5.62
C LEU A 419 17.43 39.49 -6.87
N VAL A 420 18.52 39.00 -7.44
CA VAL A 420 19.14 39.54 -8.65
C VAL A 420 18.82 38.65 -9.83
N GLU A 421 18.33 39.24 -10.91
CA GLU A 421 17.95 38.51 -12.11
C GLU A 421 19.16 37.83 -12.79
N ARG A 422 18.99 36.56 -13.18
CA ARG A 422 20.03 35.75 -13.87
C ARG A 422 19.62 35.31 -15.27
N GLY A 423 18.55 35.88 -15.81
CA GLY A 423 18.01 35.63 -17.13
C GLY A 423 17.18 34.35 -17.24
N ASP A 424 16.75 34.08 -18.47
CA ASP A 424 16.02 32.87 -18.86
C ASP A 424 16.95 31.67 -19.07
N HIS A 425 16.60 30.54 -18.46
CA HIS A 425 17.31 29.27 -18.60
C HIS A 425 16.38 28.18 -19.13
N GLU A 426 16.92 27.31 -19.98
CA GLU A 426 16.29 26.02 -20.27
C GLU A 426 16.76 24.99 -19.23
N LEU A 427 15.80 24.32 -18.59
CA LEU A 427 16.03 23.30 -17.60
C LEU A 427 15.83 21.92 -18.24
N LYS A 428 16.85 21.06 -18.18
CA LYS A 428 16.82 19.74 -18.83
C LYS A 428 15.60 18.92 -18.37
N GLY A 429 14.71 18.61 -19.32
CA GLY A 429 13.51 17.79 -19.11
C GLY A 429 12.31 18.55 -18.55
N VAL A 430 12.38 19.88 -18.43
CA VAL A 430 11.26 20.73 -18.00
C VAL A 430 10.83 21.61 -19.18
N PRO A 431 9.56 21.59 -19.60
CA PRO A 431 9.08 22.44 -20.69
C PRO A 431 9.23 23.93 -20.37
N GLY A 432 9.48 24.73 -21.42
CA GLY A 432 9.53 26.19 -21.35
C GLY A 432 10.88 26.79 -20.92
N ARG A 433 10.93 28.12 -20.94
CA ARG A 433 12.06 28.90 -20.44
C ARG A 433 11.75 29.37 -19.02
N TRP A 434 12.74 29.31 -18.15
CA TRP A 434 12.60 29.57 -16.72
C TRP A 434 13.50 30.73 -16.31
N GLN A 435 12.87 31.82 -15.89
CA GLN A 435 13.57 32.95 -15.32
C GLN A 435 14.13 32.58 -13.94
N LEU A 436 15.45 32.71 -13.77
CA LEU A 436 16.13 32.40 -12.52
C LEU A 436 16.64 33.68 -11.84
N TYR A 437 16.76 33.60 -10.51
CA TYR A 437 17.24 34.69 -9.68
C TYR A 437 18.28 34.17 -8.69
N SER A 438 19.32 34.96 -8.46
CA SER A 438 20.34 34.72 -7.44
C SER A 438 20.00 35.49 -6.18
N VAL A 439 20.16 34.88 -5.01
CA VAL A 439 19.97 35.58 -3.73
C VAL A 439 21.16 36.51 -3.50
N GLY A 440 20.89 37.82 -3.39
CA GLY A 440 21.92 38.82 -3.16
C GLY A 440 22.58 38.65 -1.80
N GLY A 441 23.91 38.68 -1.77
CA GLY A 441 24.69 38.68 -0.53
C GLY A 441 24.36 39.92 0.32
N ARG A 442 24.32 39.76 1.64
CA ARG A 442 24.25 40.88 2.59
C ARG A 442 25.58 41.64 2.60
N ASP A 443 25.81 42.46 1.60
CA ASP A 443 26.81 43.53 1.70
C ASP A 443 26.11 44.82 2.16
N GLY A 444 26.18 45.08 3.46
CA GLY A 444 26.09 46.41 4.05
C GLY A 444 24.70 47.00 4.34
N ARG A 445 24.23 46.83 5.58
CA ARG A 445 23.72 47.94 6.40
C ARG A 445 24.15 47.78 7.85
#